data_AF-A0A7C6AZI2-F1
#
_entry.id   AF-A0A7C6AZI2-F1
#
_cell.length_a   1.000
_cell.length_b   1.000
_cell.length_c   1.000
_cell.angle_alpha   90.00
_cell.angle_beta   90.00
_cell.angle_gamma   90.00
#
_symmetry.space_group_name_H-M   'P 1'
#
loop_
_entity.id
_entity.type
_entity.pdbx_description
1 polymer ?
#
loop_
_entity_poly.entity_id
_entity_poly.type
_entity_poly.pdbx_seq_one_letter_code
_entity_poly.pdbx_strand_id
1 'polypeptide(L)'
;MRNLSLTMMGKFGRVLNPKSNQSLAYYRMSQQDCATSSQRRDTMSRAMLWLASLVMLGVVYGTHGLFAETVLHVAPDGNDAWSGRLSRVNAEGTDGPLGSLIGARNAIRHLKAAGQAGPFRVLIASGRYFIEEPLVLEPQDSGTRDAPVIYEASGQEKPRFWGGKTITGWRKQDDGIWATTVPDVTNGKWYFEQLWVNGKRATRARSPNKFYYYVQKSIDAYQDSATGKVVETTNRAFQARLEDVKPLLGLDRQSLNDVTLVTYHSWEISRSRIEAIDPQQMIISVTAPIPWGFAYWGPNCRYHLENFRSALDEPGEWFLERNGTLYYKPYPDEDMNRAEVVAPKVEQFVVLAGRPEDGALVQNVVFRNLAFEYSQYVLPPEGHADGQAEVTIPAVVMLDGARNVAFEGCEIKHTGTYGIWFRHGCQACRIEKCWLDDLGGGGVKIGEGHGVDLNKPEVQTKEIVCRNNIIHAGGRIHHGAIGVWIGHSGYN
;
A
#
# COMPACT_ATOMS: atom_id res chain seq x y z
N MET A 1 11.15 67.37 -1.93
CA MET A 1 12.14 67.84 -0.93
C MET A 1 12.74 66.61 -0.26
N ARG A 2 14.09 66.54 -0.21
CA ARG A 2 15.00 65.86 0.76
C ARG A 2 14.34 64.97 1.82
N ASN A 3 14.74 63.74 2.17
CA ASN A 3 16.06 63.09 2.34
C ASN A 3 15.79 61.55 2.57
N LEU A 4 16.53 60.56 2.02
CA LEU A 4 17.91 60.07 2.24
C LEU A 4 17.99 58.88 3.23
N SER A 5 18.40 57.69 2.73
CA SER A 5 19.22 56.64 3.39
C SER A 5 19.32 55.41 2.44
N LEU A 6 20.41 55.25 1.67
CA LEU A 6 21.60 54.38 1.91
C LEU A 6 21.31 52.86 1.70
N THR A 7 22.06 52.02 0.95
CA THR A 7 23.35 52.14 0.24
C THR A 7 23.52 51.00 -0.79
N MET A 8 24.27 51.30 -1.85
CA MET A 8 24.77 50.47 -2.98
C MET A 8 25.59 49.22 -2.53
N MET A 9 25.66 48.09 -3.25
CA MET A 9 26.06 47.79 -4.65
C MET A 9 27.56 48.02 -4.96
N GLY A 10 28.27 46.93 -5.29
CA GLY A 10 29.58 46.94 -5.99
C GLY A 10 30.21 45.53 -5.98
N LYS A 11 30.29 44.77 -7.08
CA LYS A 11 31.09 44.84 -8.33
C LYS A 11 32.51 44.24 -8.25
N PHE A 12 32.71 43.23 -9.12
CA PHE A 12 33.91 42.78 -9.87
C PHE A 12 35.04 41.97 -9.21
N GLY A 13 35.45 40.92 -9.94
CA GLY A 13 36.77 40.29 -9.81
C GLY A 13 36.94 39.00 -10.63
N ARG A 14 37.24 39.11 -11.93
CA ARG A 14 37.93 38.09 -12.76
C ARG A 14 39.38 38.56 -12.93
N VAL A 15 40.37 37.65 -12.96
CA VAL A 15 41.58 37.64 -13.84
C VAL A 15 42.69 36.64 -13.35
N LEU A 16 43.03 35.70 -14.25
CA LEU A 16 44.33 35.05 -14.63
C LEU A 16 45.26 34.23 -13.66
N ASN A 17 45.41 32.93 -13.98
CA ASN A 17 46.60 32.05 -14.32
C ASN A 17 47.88 32.04 -13.41
N PRO A 18 48.85 31.06 -13.45
CA PRO A 18 49.07 29.87 -14.33
C PRO A 18 49.73 28.58 -13.71
N LYS A 19 50.04 27.58 -14.59
CA LYS A 19 50.96 26.40 -14.47
C LYS A 19 50.34 25.14 -13.82
N SER A 20 50.53 23.89 -14.27
CA SER A 20 51.66 23.25 -14.97
C SER A 20 51.24 21.99 -15.78
N ASN A 21 51.97 21.74 -16.86
CA ASN A 21 51.94 20.57 -17.77
C ASN A 21 52.70 19.34 -17.22
N GLN A 22 52.53 18.21 -17.95
CA GLN A 22 53.35 16.97 -18.05
C GLN A 22 52.93 15.81 -17.13
N SER A 23 52.43 14.64 -17.57
CA SER A 23 52.76 13.65 -18.62
C SER A 23 53.66 12.49 -18.14
N LEU A 24 53.09 11.28 -18.17
CA LEU A 24 53.67 9.96 -18.46
C LEU A 24 54.90 9.45 -17.67
N ALA A 25 54.74 8.26 -17.09
CA ALA A 25 55.56 7.05 -17.34
C ALA A 25 55.89 6.23 -16.06
N TYR A 26 56.13 4.93 -16.32
CA TYR A 26 56.83 3.91 -15.52
C TYR A 26 56.03 3.06 -14.53
N TYR A 27 55.66 1.86 -14.99
CA TYR A 27 55.94 0.63 -14.23
C TYR A 27 56.44 -0.47 -15.19
N ARG A 28 57.73 -0.78 -15.11
CA ARG A 28 58.38 -1.95 -15.73
C ARG A 28 59.53 -2.39 -14.81
N MET A 29 59.74 -3.71 -14.78
CA MET A 29 60.82 -4.48 -14.13
C MET A 29 60.57 -4.80 -12.64
N SER A 30 60.80 -6.02 -12.14
CA SER A 30 61.74 -7.07 -12.61
C SER A 30 61.23 -8.50 -12.36
N GLN A 31 61.47 -9.37 -13.35
CA GLN A 31 61.74 -10.80 -13.16
C GLN A 31 63.26 -11.01 -13.06
N GLN A 32 63.66 -12.24 -12.69
CA GLN A 32 65.03 -12.84 -12.64
C GLN A 32 65.80 -12.50 -11.36
N ASP A 33 66.42 -13.43 -10.61
CA ASP A 33 66.97 -14.75 -10.90
C ASP A 33 67.03 -15.63 -9.63
N CYS A 34 66.97 -16.96 -9.76
CA CYS A 34 68.11 -17.85 -9.52
C CYS A 34 67.64 -19.31 -9.44
N ALA A 35 68.04 -20.10 -10.43
CA ALA A 35 67.87 -21.54 -10.45
C ALA A 35 69.16 -22.26 -10.00
N THR A 36 68.97 -23.49 -9.52
CA THR A 36 69.89 -24.66 -9.51
C THR A 36 70.77 -24.94 -8.28
N SER A 37 70.42 -26.02 -7.59
CA SER A 37 71.25 -27.20 -7.22
C SER A 37 70.52 -27.91 -6.06
N SER A 38 70.46 -29.23 -5.88
CA SER A 38 70.96 -30.39 -6.59
C SER A 38 70.09 -31.61 -6.19
N GLN A 39 70.07 -32.62 -7.06
CA GLN A 39 69.46 -33.94 -6.87
C GLN A 39 69.82 -34.68 -5.56
N ARG A 40 69.00 -35.69 -5.28
CA ARG A 40 69.18 -36.87 -4.40
C ARG A 40 68.85 -36.69 -2.91
N ARG A 41 67.63 -37.09 -2.56
CA ARG A 41 67.38 -38.26 -1.69
C ARG A 41 65.91 -38.65 -1.79
N ASP A 42 65.71 -39.68 -2.59
CA ASP A 42 64.46 -40.39 -2.77
C ASP A 42 64.11 -41.24 -1.53
N THR A 43 62.80 -41.45 -1.40
CA THR A 43 62.19 -42.66 -0.82
C THR A 43 62.43 -42.96 0.66
N MET A 44 61.79 -42.20 1.56
CA MET A 44 61.20 -42.73 2.82
C MET A 44 60.42 -41.65 3.59
N SER A 45 59.35 -41.09 3.01
CA SER A 45 58.38 -40.25 3.78
C SER A 45 57.05 -39.98 3.06
N ARG A 46 56.64 -40.85 2.13
CA ARG A 46 55.37 -40.70 1.40
C ARG A 46 54.27 -41.71 1.77
N ALA A 47 54.56 -42.66 2.66
CA ALA A 47 53.58 -43.67 3.09
C ALA A 47 52.84 -43.32 4.40
N MET A 48 53.26 -42.31 5.16
CA MET A 48 52.59 -41.90 6.42
C MET A 48 51.75 -40.62 6.32
N LEU A 49 51.80 -39.91 5.19
CA LEU A 49 51.00 -38.69 4.97
C LEU A 49 49.68 -38.95 4.22
N TRP A 50 49.44 -40.16 3.72
CA TRP A 50 48.18 -40.52 3.04
C TRP A 50 47.10 -41.10 3.97
N LEU A 51 47.45 -41.53 5.19
CA LEU A 51 46.45 -42.01 6.16
C LEU A 51 45.89 -40.90 7.06
N ALA A 52 46.61 -39.79 7.26
CA ALA A 52 46.14 -38.65 8.04
C ALA A 52 45.16 -37.75 7.26
N SER A 53 45.20 -37.77 5.92
CA SER A 53 44.27 -37.02 5.06
C SER A 53 42.93 -37.72 4.84
N LEU A 54 42.83 -39.04 5.12
CA LEU A 54 41.57 -39.79 4.98
C LEU A 54 40.74 -39.84 6.28
N VAL A 55 41.34 -39.54 7.43
CA VAL A 55 40.60 -39.40 8.71
C VAL A 55 40.20 -37.94 8.99
N MET A 56 40.87 -36.95 8.38
CA MET A 56 40.47 -35.54 8.42
C MET A 56 39.66 -35.06 7.21
N LEU A 57 39.27 -35.95 6.28
CA LEU A 57 38.20 -35.69 5.30
C LEU A 57 36.84 -36.28 5.71
N GLY A 58 36.78 -37.00 6.84
CA GLY A 58 35.56 -37.68 7.32
C GLY A 58 34.75 -36.91 8.37
N VAL A 59 35.18 -35.72 8.82
CA VAL A 59 34.54 -35.00 9.95
C VAL A 59 34.09 -33.56 9.60
N VAL A 60 34.12 -33.17 8.32
CA VAL A 60 33.43 -31.95 7.83
C VAL A 60 32.46 -32.30 6.70
N TYR A 61 31.76 -33.43 6.83
CA TYR A 61 30.34 -33.38 6.46
C TYR A 61 29.65 -32.77 7.66
N GLY A 62 29.61 -31.43 7.69
CA GLY A 62 28.67 -30.74 8.54
C GLY A 62 27.31 -31.37 8.26
N THR A 63 26.77 -32.04 9.26
CA THR A 63 25.40 -32.51 9.29
C THR A 63 24.55 -31.27 9.06
N HIS A 64 24.26 -30.97 7.80
CA HIS A 64 23.11 -30.15 7.46
C HIS A 64 21.96 -31.05 7.88
N GLY A 65 21.51 -30.87 9.14
CA GLY A 65 20.28 -31.47 9.57
C GLY A 65 19.23 -31.01 8.58
N LEU A 66 18.82 -31.91 7.68
CA LEU A 66 17.61 -31.75 6.89
C LEU A 66 16.49 -31.78 7.93
N PHE A 67 16.21 -30.63 8.53
CA PHE A 67 15.05 -30.48 9.38
C PHE A 67 13.83 -30.80 8.52
N ALA A 68 13.00 -31.74 9.01
CA ALA A 68 11.82 -32.17 8.28
C ALA A 68 10.87 -30.98 8.06
N GLU A 69 10.32 -30.87 6.85
CA GLU A 69 9.32 -29.85 6.55
C GLU A 69 8.12 -30.01 7.46
N THR A 70 7.70 -28.89 8.02
CA THR A 70 6.61 -28.78 8.95
C THR A 70 5.39 -28.25 8.21
N VAL A 71 4.46 -29.14 7.87
CA VAL A 71 3.23 -28.77 7.15
C VAL A 71 2.11 -28.41 8.13
N LEU A 72 1.44 -27.30 7.86
CA LEU A 72 0.21 -26.86 8.51
C LEU A 72 -0.87 -26.67 7.44
N HIS A 73 -2.13 -26.95 7.80
CA HIS A 73 -3.28 -26.81 6.93
C HIS A 73 -4.19 -25.70 7.44
N VAL A 74 -4.74 -24.93 6.51
CA VAL A 74 -5.75 -23.90 6.77
C VAL A 74 -6.95 -24.18 5.88
N ALA A 75 -8.17 -24.11 6.43
CA ALA A 75 -9.41 -24.33 5.70
C ALA A 75 -10.54 -23.40 6.20
N PRO A 76 -11.56 -23.09 5.37
CA PRO A 76 -12.65 -22.18 5.76
C PRO A 76 -13.49 -22.67 6.95
N ASP A 77 -13.55 -23.99 7.16
CA ASP A 77 -14.20 -24.67 8.28
C ASP A 77 -13.21 -25.05 9.40
N GLY A 78 -11.98 -24.54 9.32
CA GLY A 78 -10.94 -24.78 10.31
C GLY A 78 -11.13 -24.01 11.61
N ASN A 79 -10.32 -24.34 12.61
CA ASN A 79 -10.35 -23.72 13.93
C ASN A 79 -8.93 -23.40 14.40
N ASP A 80 -8.69 -22.13 14.77
CA ASP A 80 -7.36 -21.66 15.20
C ASP A 80 -6.91 -22.20 16.56
N ALA A 81 -7.79 -22.92 17.29
CA ALA A 81 -7.43 -23.67 18.49
C ALA A 81 -6.87 -25.07 18.19
N TRP A 82 -7.00 -25.57 16.95
CA TRP A 82 -6.45 -26.85 16.53
C TRP A 82 -4.96 -26.75 16.19
N SER A 83 -4.31 -27.90 16.02
CA SER A 83 -2.88 -27.96 15.72
C SER A 83 -2.54 -27.50 14.30
N GLY A 84 -3.50 -27.63 13.37
CA GLY A 84 -3.26 -27.44 11.94
C GLY A 84 -2.51 -28.59 11.28
N ARG A 85 -2.19 -29.67 12.00
CA ARG A 85 -1.43 -30.82 11.46
C ARG A 85 -2.23 -31.70 10.52
N LEU A 86 -3.54 -31.64 10.61
CA LEU A 86 -4.45 -32.46 9.82
C LEU A 86 -5.11 -31.61 8.74
N SER A 87 -5.17 -32.14 7.53
CA SER A 87 -5.87 -31.48 6.40
C SER A 87 -7.40 -31.55 6.51
N ARG A 88 -7.91 -32.37 7.43
CA ARG A 88 -9.33 -32.56 7.73
C ARG A 88 -9.50 -32.74 9.24
N VAL A 89 -10.68 -32.43 9.73
CA VAL A 89 -11.07 -32.68 11.12
C VAL A 89 -10.93 -34.18 11.42
N ASN A 90 -10.37 -34.54 12.58
CA ASN A 90 -10.35 -35.92 13.05
C ASN A 90 -11.75 -36.40 13.45
N ALA A 91 -11.92 -37.72 13.64
CA ALA A 91 -13.22 -38.30 13.95
C ALA A 91 -13.82 -37.74 15.26
N GLU A 92 -12.97 -37.36 16.20
CA GLU A 92 -13.37 -36.84 17.51
C GLU A 92 -13.72 -35.33 17.49
N GLY A 93 -13.45 -34.60 16.40
CA GLY A 93 -13.69 -33.15 16.33
C GLY A 93 -12.75 -32.32 17.21
N THR A 94 -11.62 -32.88 17.64
CA THR A 94 -10.68 -32.27 18.58
C THR A 94 -9.44 -31.68 17.93
N ASP A 95 -9.17 -32.03 16.67
CA ASP A 95 -8.06 -31.48 15.89
C ASP A 95 -8.40 -31.44 14.38
N GLY A 96 -7.71 -30.60 13.62
CA GLY A 96 -8.02 -30.32 12.22
C GLY A 96 -7.19 -29.17 11.63
N PRO A 97 -7.61 -28.63 10.48
CA PRO A 97 -6.98 -27.47 9.87
C PRO A 97 -7.26 -26.19 10.67
N LEU A 98 -6.33 -25.24 10.64
CA LEU A 98 -6.52 -23.91 11.20
C LEU A 98 -7.55 -23.11 10.39
N GLY A 99 -8.17 -22.11 11.00
CA GLY A 99 -9.21 -21.30 10.36
C GLY A 99 -8.67 -20.05 9.63
N SER A 100 -7.46 -19.60 9.97
CA SER A 100 -6.92 -18.34 9.43
C SER A 100 -5.40 -18.33 9.22
N LEU A 101 -4.92 -17.32 8.48
CA LEU A 101 -3.47 -17.03 8.38
C LEU A 101 -2.88 -16.65 9.74
N ILE A 102 -3.66 -15.98 10.59
CA ILE A 102 -3.25 -15.58 11.93
C ILE A 102 -3.06 -16.82 12.81
N GLY A 103 -3.98 -17.77 12.76
CA GLY A 103 -3.85 -19.07 13.40
C GLY A 103 -2.61 -19.82 12.94
N ALA A 104 -2.37 -19.89 11.63
CA ALA A 104 -1.16 -20.49 11.06
C ALA A 104 0.13 -19.85 11.58
N ARG A 105 0.20 -18.52 11.58
CA ARG A 105 1.34 -17.76 12.13
C ARG A 105 1.52 -18.03 13.63
N ASN A 106 0.44 -18.08 14.41
CA ASN A 106 0.50 -18.38 15.84
C ASN A 106 0.98 -19.81 16.11
N ALA A 107 0.50 -20.79 15.34
CA ALA A 107 0.96 -22.17 15.43
C ALA A 107 2.46 -22.29 15.12
N ILE A 108 2.95 -21.60 14.07
CA ILE A 108 4.39 -21.54 13.75
C ILE A 108 5.19 -20.96 14.92
N ARG A 109 4.73 -19.86 15.53
CA ARG A 109 5.39 -19.26 16.70
C ARG A 109 5.48 -20.25 17.87
N HIS A 110 4.38 -20.95 18.17
CA HIS A 110 4.37 -21.96 19.24
C HIS A 110 5.34 -23.10 18.96
N LEU A 111 5.38 -23.60 17.72
CA LEU A 111 6.30 -24.67 17.32
C LEU A 111 7.76 -24.25 17.41
N LYS A 112 8.10 -23.04 16.93
CA LYS A 112 9.45 -22.48 17.08
C LYS A 112 9.85 -22.32 18.55
N ALA A 113 8.93 -21.82 19.39
CA ALA A 113 9.16 -21.69 20.83
C ALA A 113 9.37 -23.05 21.52
N ALA A 114 8.74 -24.11 21.01
CA ALA A 114 8.95 -25.49 21.44
C ALA A 114 10.23 -26.15 20.88
N GLY A 115 11.08 -25.39 20.17
CA GLY A 115 12.35 -25.86 19.61
C GLY A 115 12.23 -26.55 18.25
N GLN A 116 11.05 -26.53 17.62
CA GLN A 116 10.90 -27.05 16.27
C GLN A 116 11.55 -26.09 15.27
N ALA A 117 12.68 -26.54 14.71
CA ALA A 117 13.38 -25.89 13.61
C ALA A 117 13.07 -26.59 12.29
N GLY A 118 13.25 -25.87 11.18
CA GLY A 118 12.99 -26.39 9.84
C GLY A 118 12.02 -25.53 9.04
N PRO A 119 11.81 -25.85 7.75
CA PRO A 119 10.89 -25.12 6.91
C PRO A 119 9.45 -25.32 7.38
N PHE A 120 8.66 -24.26 7.30
CA PHE A 120 7.23 -24.30 7.57
C PHE A 120 6.45 -24.06 6.29
N ARG A 121 5.49 -24.93 6.00
CA ARG A 121 4.63 -24.83 4.82
C ARG A 121 3.17 -24.80 5.25
N VAL A 122 2.48 -23.71 4.97
CA VAL A 122 1.07 -23.51 5.27
C VAL A 122 0.28 -23.72 3.98
N LEU A 123 -0.41 -24.86 3.90
CA LEU A 123 -1.25 -25.24 2.77
C LEU A 123 -2.70 -24.80 3.02
N ILE A 124 -3.16 -23.87 2.20
CA ILE A 124 -4.45 -23.20 2.40
C ILE A 124 -5.47 -23.77 1.39
N ALA A 125 -6.55 -24.35 1.88
CA ALA A 125 -7.66 -24.84 1.06
C ALA A 125 -8.34 -23.68 0.32
N SER A 126 -8.88 -23.94 -0.88
CA SER A 126 -9.68 -22.92 -1.55
C SER A 126 -10.93 -22.56 -0.74
N GLY A 127 -11.41 -21.35 -0.90
CA GLY A 127 -12.53 -20.81 -0.14
C GLY A 127 -12.36 -19.34 0.20
N ARG A 128 -13.36 -18.80 0.92
CA ARG A 128 -13.41 -17.41 1.35
C ARG A 128 -13.00 -17.32 2.83
N TYR A 129 -12.02 -16.48 3.12
CA TYR A 129 -11.49 -16.25 4.48
C TYR A 129 -11.70 -14.79 4.84
N PHE A 130 -12.51 -14.50 5.84
CA PHE A 130 -12.75 -13.12 6.26
C PHE A 130 -11.54 -12.55 7.02
N ILE A 131 -11.08 -11.38 6.62
CA ILE A 131 -10.04 -10.63 7.33
C ILE A 131 -10.74 -9.64 8.27
N GLU A 132 -10.43 -9.71 9.55
CA GLU A 132 -10.83 -8.68 10.53
C GLU A 132 -9.68 -7.74 10.91
N GLU A 133 -8.45 -8.26 10.84
CA GLU A 133 -7.21 -7.54 11.12
C GLU A 133 -6.10 -8.07 10.19
N PRO A 134 -5.07 -7.26 9.85
CA PRO A 134 -4.00 -7.70 8.97
C PRO A 134 -3.22 -8.89 9.55
N LEU A 135 -2.70 -9.75 8.67
CA LEU A 135 -1.64 -10.67 9.06
C LEU A 135 -0.36 -9.86 9.31
N VAL A 136 -0.01 -9.69 10.59
CA VAL A 136 1.25 -9.06 10.99
C VAL A 136 2.33 -10.13 11.18
N LEU A 137 3.39 -10.04 10.37
CA LEU A 137 4.61 -10.83 10.54
C LEU A 137 5.70 -9.97 11.17
N GLU A 138 6.29 -10.48 12.22
CA GLU A 138 7.35 -9.85 13.00
C GLU A 138 8.65 -10.68 12.86
N PRO A 139 9.81 -10.20 13.36
CA PRO A 139 11.07 -10.91 13.19
C PRO A 139 11.06 -12.38 13.64
N GLN A 140 10.30 -12.74 14.68
CA GLN A 140 10.14 -14.15 15.11
C GLN A 140 9.45 -15.05 14.06
N ASP A 141 8.73 -14.48 13.11
CA ASP A 141 8.04 -15.22 12.05
C ASP A 141 8.98 -15.59 10.89
N SER A 142 10.20 -15.03 10.86
CA SER A 142 11.19 -15.29 9.82
C SER A 142 11.56 -16.77 9.67
N GLY A 143 11.75 -17.20 8.43
CA GLY A 143 12.48 -18.42 8.11
C GLY A 143 13.98 -18.14 7.94
N THR A 144 14.71 -19.17 7.51
CA THR A 144 16.07 -19.03 6.99
C THR A 144 16.09 -19.35 5.49
N ARG A 145 17.21 -19.11 4.81
CA ARG A 145 17.37 -19.47 3.39
C ARG A 145 17.08 -20.96 3.15
N ASP A 146 17.51 -21.82 4.06
CA ASP A 146 17.42 -23.26 3.94
C ASP A 146 16.15 -23.83 4.63
N ALA A 147 15.42 -22.98 5.38
CA ALA A 147 14.19 -23.30 6.09
C ALA A 147 13.19 -22.13 6.03
N PRO A 148 12.61 -21.83 4.86
CA PRO A 148 11.67 -20.71 4.69
C PRO A 148 10.31 -20.98 5.37
N VAL A 149 9.52 -19.91 5.50
CA VAL A 149 8.09 -20.00 5.82
C VAL A 149 7.28 -19.70 4.56
N ILE A 150 6.46 -20.65 4.11
CA ILE A 150 5.71 -20.55 2.86
C ILE A 150 4.22 -20.64 3.16
N TYR A 151 3.47 -19.61 2.76
CA TYR A 151 2.00 -19.59 2.74
C TYR A 151 1.54 -19.80 1.30
N GLU A 152 0.86 -20.92 1.02
CA GLU A 152 0.45 -21.22 -0.35
C GLU A 152 -0.90 -21.90 -0.46
N ALA A 153 -1.56 -21.67 -1.59
CA ALA A 153 -2.75 -22.43 -1.96
C ALA A 153 -2.41 -23.93 -2.05
N SER A 154 -3.25 -24.78 -1.46
CA SER A 154 -3.14 -26.23 -1.55
C SER A 154 -3.44 -26.79 -2.95
N GLY A 155 -4.09 -26.00 -3.81
CA GLY A 155 -4.49 -26.37 -5.16
C GLY A 155 -4.41 -25.20 -6.15
N GLN A 156 -5.02 -25.39 -7.33
CA GLN A 156 -5.02 -24.38 -8.40
C GLN A 156 -5.94 -23.20 -8.10
N GLU A 157 -7.08 -23.45 -7.45
CA GLU A 157 -8.01 -22.40 -7.04
C GLU A 157 -7.41 -21.60 -5.87
N LYS A 158 -7.37 -20.27 -6.02
CA LYS A 158 -6.79 -19.39 -5.01
C LYS A 158 -7.72 -19.26 -3.80
N PRO A 159 -7.24 -19.42 -2.56
CA PRO A 159 -7.95 -18.96 -1.38
C PRO A 159 -8.11 -17.43 -1.45
N ARG A 160 -9.32 -16.96 -1.13
CA ARG A 160 -9.69 -15.54 -1.22
C ARG A 160 -9.84 -14.96 0.16
N PHE A 161 -8.91 -14.10 0.53
CA PHE A 161 -8.92 -13.33 1.76
C PHE A 161 -9.72 -12.03 1.56
N TRP A 162 -10.76 -11.88 2.37
CA TRP A 162 -11.87 -10.98 2.11
C TRP A 162 -11.99 -9.96 3.24
N GLY A 163 -11.59 -8.71 3.00
CA GLY A 163 -11.63 -7.61 3.98
C GLY A 163 -12.95 -6.83 4.02
N GLY A 164 -13.98 -7.28 3.31
CA GLY A 164 -15.29 -6.63 3.23
C GLY A 164 -16.41 -7.34 4.01
N LYS A 165 -17.51 -6.62 4.23
CA LYS A 165 -18.79 -7.17 4.69
C LYS A 165 -19.79 -7.17 3.54
N THR A 166 -20.54 -8.26 3.40
CA THR A 166 -21.69 -8.31 2.50
C THR A 166 -22.84 -7.48 3.08
N ILE A 167 -23.37 -6.56 2.29
CA ILE A 167 -24.52 -5.72 2.64
C ILE A 167 -25.80 -6.36 2.09
N THR A 168 -26.78 -6.57 2.96
CA THR A 168 -28.06 -7.22 2.65
C THR A 168 -29.24 -6.33 3.03
N GLY A 169 -30.48 -6.82 2.88
CA GLY A 169 -31.68 -6.11 3.31
C GLY A 169 -32.16 -5.00 2.36
N TRP A 170 -31.68 -5.01 1.12
CA TRP A 170 -32.03 -4.03 0.09
C TRP A 170 -33.52 -4.03 -0.24
N ARG A 171 -34.10 -2.83 -0.35
CA ARG A 171 -35.50 -2.61 -0.75
C ARG A 171 -35.57 -1.54 -1.83
N LYS A 172 -36.29 -1.85 -2.90
CA LYS A 172 -36.57 -0.93 -3.99
C LYS A 172 -37.44 0.23 -3.50
N GLN A 173 -37.07 1.45 -3.87
CA GLN A 173 -37.82 2.69 -3.68
C GLN A 173 -38.55 3.07 -4.97
N ASP A 174 -39.47 4.04 -4.90
CA ASP A 174 -40.33 4.44 -6.02
C ASP A 174 -39.56 5.10 -7.18
N ASP A 175 -38.40 5.68 -6.90
CA ASP A 175 -37.52 6.38 -7.87
C ASP A 175 -36.51 5.44 -8.56
N GLY A 176 -36.60 4.13 -8.32
CA GLY A 176 -35.68 3.12 -8.85
C GLY A 176 -34.38 2.97 -8.07
N ILE A 177 -34.16 3.78 -7.02
CA ILE A 177 -33.07 3.61 -6.07
C ILE A 177 -33.41 2.43 -5.15
N TRP A 178 -32.40 1.70 -4.72
CA TRP A 178 -32.50 0.70 -3.67
C TRP A 178 -31.87 1.23 -2.40
N ALA A 179 -32.49 0.93 -1.26
CA ALA A 179 -32.00 1.35 0.04
C ALA A 179 -31.94 0.20 1.03
N THR A 180 -31.00 0.26 1.96
CA THR A 180 -30.91 -0.59 3.15
C THR A 180 -30.35 0.21 4.31
N THR A 181 -30.46 -0.32 5.53
CA THR A 181 -29.85 0.28 6.73
C THR A 181 -28.65 -0.56 7.15
N VAL A 182 -27.53 0.10 7.42
CA VAL A 182 -26.30 -0.50 7.96
C VAL A 182 -26.18 -0.12 9.44
N PRO A 183 -26.58 -1.00 10.39
CA PRO A 183 -26.68 -0.63 11.81
C PRO A 183 -25.36 -0.18 12.44
N ASP A 184 -24.22 -0.73 11.99
CA ASP A 184 -22.91 -0.32 12.48
C ASP A 184 -22.59 1.15 12.11
N VAL A 185 -23.16 1.67 11.01
CA VAL A 185 -23.04 3.09 10.64
C VAL A 185 -23.93 3.95 11.53
N THR A 186 -25.18 3.55 11.73
CA THR A 186 -26.12 4.23 12.65
C THR A 186 -25.54 4.37 14.06
N ASN A 187 -24.79 3.37 14.52
CA ASN A 187 -24.17 3.34 15.85
C ASN A 187 -22.76 3.95 15.89
N GLY A 188 -22.26 4.53 14.80
CA GLY A 188 -20.93 5.15 14.73
C GLY A 188 -19.75 4.17 14.84
N LYS A 189 -19.97 2.88 14.63
CA LYS A 189 -18.95 1.82 14.71
C LYS A 189 -18.23 1.58 13.39
N TRP A 190 -18.82 2.02 12.28
CA TRP A 190 -18.28 1.82 10.94
C TRP A 190 -18.74 2.94 10.01
N TYR A 191 -17.89 3.32 9.07
CA TYR A 191 -18.23 4.15 7.93
C TYR A 191 -17.29 3.75 6.80
N PHE A 192 -17.74 3.78 5.55
CA PHE A 192 -16.93 3.36 4.40
C PHE A 192 -17.15 4.27 3.21
N GLU A 193 -16.14 4.36 2.34
CA GLU A 193 -16.14 5.25 1.17
C GLU A 193 -15.96 4.50 -0.15
N GLN A 194 -16.08 3.17 -0.12
CA GLN A 194 -16.08 2.31 -1.29
C GLN A 194 -17.23 1.30 -1.18
N LEU A 195 -17.79 0.93 -2.33
CA LEU A 195 -18.82 -0.09 -2.46
C LEU A 195 -18.56 -0.87 -3.75
N TRP A 196 -18.77 -2.17 -3.71
CA TRP A 196 -18.75 -3.03 -4.90
C TRP A 196 -20.07 -3.77 -5.03
N VAL A 197 -20.55 -3.89 -6.26
CA VAL A 197 -21.76 -4.62 -6.62
C VAL A 197 -21.38 -5.64 -7.69
N ASN A 198 -21.58 -6.92 -7.40
CA ASN A 198 -21.20 -8.03 -8.28
C ASN A 198 -19.73 -7.99 -8.73
N GLY A 199 -18.83 -7.64 -7.79
CA GLY A 199 -17.39 -7.49 -8.04
C GLY A 199 -16.97 -6.24 -8.82
N LYS A 200 -17.90 -5.36 -9.21
CA LYS A 200 -17.60 -4.08 -9.86
C LYS A 200 -17.67 -2.95 -8.84
N ARG A 201 -16.65 -2.09 -8.82
CA ARG A 201 -16.64 -0.89 -7.98
C ARG A 201 -17.77 0.06 -8.41
N ALA A 202 -18.66 0.39 -7.48
CA ALA A 202 -19.71 1.37 -7.67
C ALA A 202 -19.16 2.80 -7.52
N THR A 203 -19.73 3.73 -8.25
CA THR A 203 -19.36 5.15 -8.21
C THR A 203 -19.95 5.79 -6.95
N ARG A 204 -19.12 6.39 -6.10
CA ARG A 204 -19.68 7.23 -5.02
C ARG A 204 -20.35 8.43 -5.69
N ALA A 205 -21.62 8.66 -5.38
CA ALA A 205 -22.48 9.65 -6.02
C ALA A 205 -21.74 10.99 -6.21
N ARG A 206 -21.65 11.49 -7.44
CA ARG A 206 -20.82 12.65 -7.77
C ARG A 206 -21.47 13.64 -8.73
N SER A 207 -21.06 14.90 -8.63
CA SER A 207 -21.44 15.94 -9.57
C SER A 207 -20.22 16.75 -10.04
N PRO A 208 -20.08 17.02 -11.36
CA PRO A 208 -20.91 16.47 -12.42
C PRO A 208 -20.59 14.99 -12.68
N ASN A 209 -21.54 14.24 -13.21
CA ASN A 209 -21.33 12.83 -13.58
C ASN A 209 -20.27 12.63 -14.65
N LYS A 210 -20.12 13.60 -15.55
CA LYS A 210 -19.15 13.62 -16.65
C LYS A 210 -18.42 14.94 -16.68
N PHE A 211 -17.17 14.92 -17.15
CA PHE A 211 -16.29 16.08 -17.17
C PHE A 211 -16.05 16.63 -15.76
N TYR A 212 -15.92 17.95 -15.66
CA TYR A 212 -15.48 18.65 -14.46
C TYR A 212 -16.17 20.01 -14.37
N TYR A 213 -16.31 20.49 -13.15
CA TYR A 213 -16.43 21.92 -12.86
C TYR A 213 -15.06 22.58 -12.92
N TYR A 214 -15.05 23.91 -12.89
CA TYR A 214 -13.84 24.73 -12.99
C TYR A 214 -13.81 25.79 -11.90
N VAL A 215 -12.69 25.83 -11.17
CA VAL A 215 -12.37 26.89 -10.23
C VAL A 215 -12.45 28.24 -10.95
N GLN A 216 -13.24 29.19 -10.46
CA GLN A 216 -13.33 30.52 -11.07
C GLN A 216 -12.17 31.41 -10.64
N LYS A 217 -11.85 31.39 -9.34
CA LYS A 217 -10.81 32.25 -8.75
C LYS A 217 -10.32 31.66 -7.44
N SER A 218 -9.01 31.63 -7.21
CA SER A 218 -8.44 31.32 -5.89
C SER A 218 -8.73 32.45 -4.90
N ILE A 219 -8.97 32.09 -3.64
CA ILE A 219 -9.31 33.05 -2.58
C ILE A 219 -8.34 32.81 -1.42
N ASP A 220 -7.50 33.82 -1.14
CA ASP A 220 -6.58 33.80 0.00
C ASP A 220 -7.18 34.43 1.25
N ALA A 221 -8.15 35.34 1.09
CA ALA A 221 -8.95 35.89 2.16
C ALA A 221 -10.28 36.44 1.61
N TYR A 222 -11.34 36.40 2.43
CA TYR A 222 -12.61 37.03 2.11
C TYR A 222 -13.31 37.54 3.37
N GLN A 223 -14.27 38.46 3.20
CA GLN A 223 -15.14 38.88 4.30
C GLN A 223 -16.34 37.95 4.34
N ASP A 224 -16.52 37.18 5.41
CA ASP A 224 -17.64 36.25 5.56
C ASP A 224 -18.98 37.00 5.57
N SER A 225 -19.88 36.63 4.67
CA SER A 225 -21.13 37.36 4.45
C SER A 225 -22.11 37.28 5.61
N ALA A 226 -22.00 36.28 6.50
CA ALA A 226 -22.88 36.11 7.64
C ALA A 226 -22.39 36.89 8.88
N THR A 227 -21.08 36.93 9.09
CA THR A 227 -20.46 37.47 10.31
C THR A 227 -19.75 38.81 10.09
N GLY A 228 -19.48 39.19 8.83
CA GLY A 228 -18.71 40.37 8.46
C GLY A 228 -17.23 40.31 8.82
N LYS A 229 -16.72 39.16 9.30
CA LYS A 229 -15.32 38.98 9.69
C LYS A 229 -14.46 38.60 8.49
N VAL A 230 -13.20 39.03 8.49
CA VAL A 230 -12.22 38.55 7.52
C VAL A 230 -11.82 37.12 7.87
N VAL A 231 -11.83 36.24 6.89
CA VAL A 231 -11.43 34.83 6.98
C VAL A 231 -10.23 34.62 6.06
N GLU A 232 -9.09 34.25 6.65
CA GLU A 232 -7.88 33.88 5.92
C GLU A 232 -7.99 32.43 5.42
N THR A 233 -7.74 32.23 4.13
CA THR A 233 -7.99 30.98 3.40
C THR A 233 -6.91 30.65 2.36
N THR A 234 -5.68 31.14 2.55
CA THR A 234 -4.54 30.77 1.70
C THR A 234 -4.48 29.25 1.48
N ASN A 235 -4.46 28.85 0.21
CA ASN A 235 -4.50 27.44 -0.23
C ASN A 235 -5.71 26.63 0.31
N ARG A 236 -6.82 27.28 0.66
CA ARG A 236 -7.99 26.64 1.28
C ARG A 236 -9.32 27.05 0.70
N ALA A 237 -9.38 28.07 -0.16
CA ALA A 237 -10.65 28.48 -0.75
C ALA A 237 -10.53 28.89 -2.21
N PHE A 238 -11.68 28.79 -2.87
CA PHE A 238 -11.87 29.29 -4.22
C PHE A 238 -13.32 29.70 -4.45
N GLN A 239 -13.54 30.57 -5.42
CA GLN A 239 -14.87 30.93 -5.91
C GLN A 239 -15.34 29.88 -6.93
N ALA A 240 -16.52 29.32 -6.69
CA ALA A 240 -17.25 28.43 -7.57
C ALA A 240 -18.36 29.17 -8.33
N ARG A 241 -18.99 28.51 -9.29
CA ARG A 241 -20.23 29.01 -9.88
C ARG A 241 -21.43 28.58 -9.05
N LEU A 242 -22.50 29.37 -9.06
CA LEU A 242 -23.71 29.08 -8.28
C LEU A 242 -24.27 27.70 -8.61
N GLU A 243 -24.32 27.32 -9.88
CA GLU A 243 -24.84 26.03 -10.32
C GLU A 243 -24.05 24.83 -9.78
N ASP A 244 -22.74 25.01 -9.55
CA ASP A 244 -21.87 23.94 -9.07
C ASP A 244 -22.14 23.63 -7.59
N VAL A 245 -22.53 24.65 -6.79
CA VAL A 245 -22.71 24.55 -5.33
C VAL A 245 -24.15 24.65 -4.85
N LYS A 246 -25.09 25.02 -5.72
CA LYS A 246 -26.51 25.17 -5.39
C LYS A 246 -27.09 23.97 -4.62
N PRO A 247 -26.77 22.70 -4.96
CA PRO A 247 -27.27 21.55 -4.20
C PRO A 247 -26.80 21.49 -2.74
N LEU A 248 -25.74 22.23 -2.39
CA LEU A 248 -25.08 22.19 -1.09
C LEU A 248 -25.46 23.36 -0.16
N LEU A 249 -26.04 24.45 -0.68
CA LEU A 249 -26.28 25.71 0.07
C LEU A 249 -27.26 25.59 1.26
N GLY A 250 -27.97 24.47 1.39
CA GLY A 250 -28.88 24.19 2.50
C GLY A 250 -28.38 23.11 3.47
N LEU A 251 -27.21 22.55 3.23
CA LEU A 251 -26.64 21.51 4.08
C LEU A 251 -26.11 22.13 5.38
N ASP A 252 -26.30 21.42 6.49
CA ASP A 252 -25.62 21.78 7.74
C ASP A 252 -24.11 21.53 7.63
N ARG A 253 -23.36 22.07 8.61
CA ARG A 253 -21.90 21.95 8.60
C ARG A 253 -21.43 20.49 8.59
N GLN A 254 -22.11 19.60 9.29
CA GLN A 254 -21.71 18.19 9.36
C GLN A 254 -21.88 17.50 8.00
N SER A 255 -23.01 17.74 7.34
CA SER A 255 -23.33 17.22 6.01
C SER A 255 -22.40 17.83 4.95
N LEU A 256 -22.03 19.11 5.06
CA LEU A 256 -21.00 19.71 4.20
C LEU A 256 -19.64 19.03 4.38
N ASN A 257 -19.23 18.75 5.61
CA ASN A 257 -17.98 18.04 5.86
C ASN A 257 -17.99 16.62 5.26
N ASP A 258 -19.16 15.99 5.10
CA ASP A 258 -19.23 14.68 4.45
C ASP A 258 -19.04 14.75 2.92
N VAL A 259 -19.21 15.91 2.31
CA VAL A 259 -18.94 16.12 0.88
C VAL A 259 -17.44 16.09 0.63
N THR A 260 -17.02 15.31 -0.36
CA THR A 260 -15.62 15.30 -0.81
C THR A 260 -15.48 16.19 -2.04
N LEU A 261 -14.65 17.22 -1.93
CA LEU A 261 -14.18 18.01 -3.06
C LEU A 261 -12.94 17.33 -3.65
N VAL A 262 -13.02 16.85 -4.88
CA VAL A 262 -11.89 16.29 -5.62
C VAL A 262 -11.40 17.31 -6.62
N THR A 263 -10.18 17.82 -6.45
CA THR A 263 -9.62 18.90 -7.27
C THR A 263 -8.36 18.44 -8.00
N TYR A 264 -8.25 18.77 -9.28
CA TYR A 264 -7.16 18.34 -10.16
C TYR A 264 -6.17 19.49 -10.38
N HIS A 265 -5.02 19.42 -9.72
CA HIS A 265 -3.90 20.36 -9.74
C HIS A 265 -2.84 19.92 -10.75
N SER A 266 -3.19 19.95 -12.04
CA SER A 266 -2.36 19.44 -13.14
C SER A 266 -2.12 17.92 -13.05
N TRP A 267 -1.01 17.48 -12.44
CA TRP A 267 -0.66 16.06 -12.27
C TRP A 267 -1.01 15.51 -10.89
N GLU A 268 -1.42 16.36 -9.96
CA GLU A 268 -1.79 16.01 -8.59
C GLU A 268 -3.28 16.22 -8.35
N ILE A 269 -3.83 15.48 -7.38
CA ILE A 269 -5.24 15.56 -7.03
C ILE A 269 -5.40 15.65 -5.51
N SER A 270 -6.01 16.74 -5.04
CA SER A 270 -6.43 16.85 -3.65
C SER A 270 -7.84 16.31 -3.47
N ARG A 271 -8.06 15.56 -2.39
CA ARG A 271 -9.38 15.17 -1.89
C ARG A 271 -9.61 15.89 -0.58
N SER A 272 -10.53 16.84 -0.55
CA SER A 272 -10.74 17.72 0.61
C SER A 272 -12.16 17.62 1.14
N ARG A 273 -12.32 17.83 2.45
CA ARG A 273 -13.62 17.98 3.10
C ARG A 273 -14.05 19.45 3.00
N ILE A 274 -15.32 19.71 2.71
CA ILE A 274 -15.84 21.09 2.63
C ILE A 274 -16.10 21.60 4.06
N GLU A 275 -15.43 22.70 4.42
CA GLU A 275 -15.64 23.35 5.71
C GLU A 275 -16.89 24.23 5.69
N ALA A 276 -17.01 25.08 4.67
CA ALA A 276 -18.11 26.03 4.52
C ALA A 276 -18.29 26.46 3.05
N ILE A 277 -19.47 27.01 2.77
CA ILE A 277 -19.77 27.70 1.51
C ILE A 277 -20.38 29.06 1.87
N ASP A 278 -19.75 30.15 1.41
CA ASP A 278 -20.36 31.48 1.50
C ASP A 278 -21.45 31.61 0.42
N PRO A 279 -22.74 31.74 0.81
CA PRO A 279 -23.86 31.68 -0.11
C PRO A 279 -24.12 33.00 -0.85
N GLN A 280 -23.38 34.07 -0.58
CA GLN A 280 -23.48 35.32 -1.34
C GLN A 280 -22.33 35.44 -2.36
N GLN A 281 -21.15 34.96 -1.99
CA GLN A 281 -19.93 35.09 -2.80
C GLN A 281 -19.59 33.82 -3.59
N MET A 282 -20.26 32.69 -3.31
CA MET A 282 -19.99 31.36 -3.86
C MET A 282 -18.57 30.88 -3.57
N ILE A 283 -18.06 31.19 -2.38
CA ILE A 283 -16.72 30.78 -1.95
C ILE A 283 -16.83 29.46 -1.21
N ILE A 284 -16.19 28.42 -1.71
CA ILE A 284 -16.02 27.15 -1.00
C ILE A 284 -14.70 27.22 -0.23
N SER A 285 -14.72 26.86 1.05
CA SER A 285 -13.52 26.62 1.84
C SER A 285 -13.40 25.16 2.25
N VAL A 286 -12.16 24.66 2.33
CA VAL A 286 -11.85 23.29 2.76
C VAL A 286 -11.22 23.24 4.15
N THR A 287 -11.34 22.11 4.82
CA THR A 287 -10.93 21.93 6.22
C THR A 287 -9.42 22.11 6.48
N ALA A 288 -8.57 21.86 5.49
CA ALA A 288 -7.11 22.02 5.61
C ALA A 288 -6.48 22.60 4.33
N PRO A 289 -5.32 23.29 4.43
CA PRO A 289 -4.60 23.79 3.27
C PRO A 289 -4.03 22.65 2.43
N ILE A 290 -4.04 22.85 1.11
CA ILE A 290 -3.45 21.92 0.15
C ILE A 290 -2.06 22.41 -0.32
N PRO A 291 -1.13 21.49 -0.67
CA PRO A 291 0.23 21.86 -1.07
C PRO A 291 0.27 22.79 -2.30
N TRP A 292 -0.52 22.45 -3.32
CA TRP A 292 -0.74 23.28 -4.49
C TRP A 292 -2.08 23.98 -4.33
N GLY A 293 -2.07 25.25 -3.94
CA GLY A 293 -3.30 26.04 -3.82
C GLY A 293 -4.16 25.98 -5.08
N PHE A 294 -5.45 26.29 -4.94
CA PHE A 294 -6.38 26.28 -6.08
C PHE A 294 -5.87 27.17 -7.22
N ALA A 295 -5.90 26.64 -8.45
CA ALA A 295 -5.40 27.32 -9.66
C ALA A 295 -3.92 27.74 -9.63
N TYR A 296 -3.09 27.16 -8.74
CA TYR A 296 -1.66 27.47 -8.63
C TYR A 296 -0.90 27.33 -9.97
N TRP A 297 -1.19 26.25 -10.71
CA TRP A 297 -0.54 25.96 -12.00
C TRP A 297 -1.27 26.56 -13.21
N GLY A 298 -2.37 27.28 -13.00
CA GLY A 298 -3.11 27.94 -14.06
C GLY A 298 -4.62 27.94 -13.84
N PRO A 299 -5.34 28.74 -14.65
CA PRO A 299 -6.76 29.03 -14.44
C PRO A 299 -7.71 27.85 -14.75
N ASN A 300 -7.25 26.82 -15.48
CA ASN A 300 -8.08 25.67 -15.87
C ASN A 300 -8.08 24.57 -14.80
N CYS A 301 -8.14 24.94 -13.52
CA CYS A 301 -8.17 24.01 -12.40
C CYS A 301 -9.56 23.36 -12.31
N ARG A 302 -9.58 22.03 -12.44
CA ARG A 302 -10.80 21.22 -12.54
C ARG A 302 -11.18 20.66 -11.19
N TYR A 303 -12.47 20.48 -10.93
CA TYR A 303 -12.93 19.77 -9.75
C TYR A 303 -14.25 19.03 -9.98
N HIS A 304 -14.58 18.12 -9.07
CA HIS A 304 -15.93 17.60 -8.88
C HIS A 304 -16.22 17.39 -7.39
N LEU A 305 -17.49 17.15 -7.09
CA LEU A 305 -18.01 16.97 -5.74
C LEU A 305 -18.53 15.53 -5.62
N GLU A 306 -18.24 14.85 -4.52
CA GLU A 306 -18.74 13.49 -4.23
C GLU A 306 -19.50 13.48 -2.90
N ASN A 307 -20.36 12.48 -2.72
CA ASN A 307 -21.00 12.11 -1.45
C ASN A 307 -22.10 13.06 -0.95
N PHE A 308 -23.08 13.39 -1.79
CA PHE A 308 -24.30 14.06 -1.35
C PHE A 308 -25.53 13.50 -2.05
N ARG A 309 -26.69 13.53 -1.38
CA ARG A 309 -27.88 12.77 -1.81
C ARG A 309 -28.37 13.14 -3.21
N SER A 310 -28.37 14.43 -3.58
CA SER A 310 -28.84 14.88 -4.89
C SER A 310 -27.87 14.57 -6.04
N ALA A 311 -26.63 14.14 -5.75
CA ALA A 311 -25.73 13.59 -6.75
C ALA A 311 -25.99 12.12 -7.08
N LEU A 312 -26.92 11.44 -6.38
CA LEU A 312 -27.27 10.05 -6.67
C LEU A 312 -28.30 10.04 -7.81
N ASP A 313 -27.84 10.20 -9.05
CA ASP A 313 -28.71 10.42 -10.20
C ASP A 313 -28.32 9.62 -11.46
N GLU A 314 -27.21 8.90 -11.47
CA GLU A 314 -26.81 7.99 -12.55
C GLU A 314 -26.74 6.51 -12.11
N PRO A 315 -26.97 5.54 -13.03
CA PRO A 315 -26.79 4.13 -12.73
C PRO A 315 -25.35 3.79 -12.31
N GLY A 316 -25.22 2.92 -11.32
CA GLY A 316 -23.96 2.53 -10.70
C GLY A 316 -23.54 3.43 -9.53
N GLU A 317 -24.30 4.47 -9.22
CA GLU A 317 -23.99 5.38 -8.12
C GLU A 317 -24.54 4.93 -6.76
N TRP A 318 -23.84 5.28 -5.68
CA TRP A 318 -24.28 5.04 -4.31
C TRP A 318 -24.02 6.23 -3.37
N PHE A 319 -24.80 6.31 -2.30
CA PHE A 319 -24.67 7.32 -1.24
C PHE A 319 -24.91 6.69 0.13
N LEU A 320 -24.02 6.96 1.10
CA LEU A 320 -24.16 6.51 2.49
C LEU A 320 -24.37 7.69 3.42
N GLU A 321 -25.56 7.74 4.00
CA GLU A 321 -25.94 8.75 4.99
C GLU A 321 -25.44 8.37 6.39
N ARG A 322 -25.16 9.37 7.24
CA ARG A 322 -24.66 9.15 8.61
C ARG A 322 -25.63 8.44 9.54
N ASN A 323 -26.92 8.45 9.24
CA ASN A 323 -27.92 7.65 9.96
C ASN A 323 -27.85 6.15 9.62
N GLY A 324 -26.96 5.76 8.70
CA GLY A 324 -26.74 4.38 8.27
C GLY A 324 -27.58 3.95 7.08
N THR A 325 -28.38 4.82 6.48
CA THR A 325 -29.09 4.50 5.24
C THR A 325 -28.12 4.52 4.06
N LEU A 326 -27.97 3.37 3.43
CA LEU A 326 -27.18 3.18 2.22
C LEU A 326 -28.12 3.12 1.02
N TYR A 327 -27.87 3.98 0.04
CA TYR A 327 -28.63 4.06 -1.20
C TYR A 327 -27.75 3.63 -2.37
N TYR A 328 -28.35 2.93 -3.33
CA TYR A 328 -27.70 2.51 -4.57
C TYR A 328 -28.66 2.60 -5.74
N LYS A 329 -28.21 3.18 -6.86
CA LYS A 329 -28.96 3.22 -8.12
C LYS A 329 -28.39 2.15 -9.06
N PRO A 330 -29.02 0.98 -9.20
CA PRO A 330 -28.47 -0.11 -10.01
C PRO A 330 -28.45 0.22 -11.50
N TYR A 331 -27.58 -0.44 -12.25
CA TYR A 331 -27.70 -0.51 -13.71
C TYR A 331 -29.01 -1.21 -14.11
N PRO A 332 -29.59 -0.88 -15.29
CA PRO A 332 -30.85 -1.49 -15.73
C PRO A 332 -30.84 -3.03 -15.79
N ASP A 333 -29.66 -3.64 -15.98
CA ASP A 333 -29.44 -5.09 -16.05
C ASP A 333 -29.04 -5.73 -14.71
N GLU A 334 -28.94 -4.96 -13.62
CA GLU A 334 -28.58 -5.48 -12.30
C GLU A 334 -29.81 -5.87 -11.47
N ASP A 335 -29.94 -7.17 -11.17
CA ASP A 335 -30.94 -7.69 -10.23
C ASP A 335 -30.46 -7.58 -8.79
N MET A 336 -30.92 -6.55 -8.10
CA MET A 336 -30.58 -6.30 -6.69
C MET A 336 -31.07 -7.36 -5.71
N ASN A 337 -32.03 -8.23 -6.08
CA ASN A 337 -32.43 -9.33 -5.23
C ASN A 337 -31.38 -10.45 -5.18
N ARG A 338 -30.44 -10.46 -6.13
CA ARG A 338 -29.38 -11.46 -6.27
C ARG A 338 -27.97 -10.87 -6.21
N ALA A 339 -27.87 -9.54 -6.15
CA ALA A 339 -26.59 -8.85 -6.19
C ALA A 339 -25.75 -9.13 -4.94
N GLU A 340 -24.46 -9.41 -5.13
CA GLU A 340 -23.48 -9.40 -4.04
C GLU A 340 -22.98 -7.97 -3.86
N VAL A 341 -23.44 -7.30 -2.80
CA VAL A 341 -22.99 -5.95 -2.47
C VAL A 341 -21.99 -6.01 -1.32
N VAL A 342 -20.82 -5.41 -1.48
CA VAL A 342 -19.68 -5.51 -0.55
C VAL A 342 -19.18 -4.13 -0.19
N ALA A 343 -19.02 -3.87 1.10
CA ALA A 343 -18.37 -2.66 1.62
C ALA A 343 -17.13 -3.05 2.46
N PRO A 344 -16.01 -2.32 2.39
CA PRO A 344 -14.76 -2.73 3.02
C PRO A 344 -14.70 -2.35 4.50
N LYS A 345 -14.02 -3.16 5.31
CA LYS A 345 -13.82 -2.95 6.75
C LYS A 345 -12.34 -2.81 7.15
N VAL A 346 -11.43 -3.39 6.36
CA VAL A 346 -10.02 -3.52 6.72
C VAL A 346 -9.14 -2.69 5.79
N GLU A 347 -8.18 -1.95 6.33
CA GLU A 347 -7.26 -1.11 5.54
C GLU A 347 -6.10 -1.91 4.93
N GLN A 348 -5.58 -2.91 5.66
CA GLN A 348 -4.40 -3.69 5.28
C GLN A 348 -4.65 -5.20 5.40
N PHE A 349 -4.09 -5.96 4.46
CA PHE A 349 -4.19 -7.41 4.46
C PHE A 349 -2.97 -8.08 5.11
N VAL A 350 -1.77 -7.56 4.82
CA VAL A 350 -0.50 -8.15 5.28
C VAL A 350 0.47 -7.03 5.65
N VAL A 351 1.10 -7.15 6.81
CA VAL A 351 2.13 -6.21 7.30
C VAL A 351 3.36 -7.01 7.72
N LEU A 352 4.52 -6.69 7.14
CA LEU A 352 5.81 -7.16 7.62
C LEU A 352 6.45 -6.05 8.44
N ALA A 353 6.49 -6.26 9.76
CA ALA A 353 6.91 -5.28 10.76
C ALA A 353 8.35 -5.55 11.22
N GLY A 354 9.31 -5.50 10.30
CA GLY A 354 10.73 -5.49 10.63
C GLY A 354 11.19 -4.12 11.13
N ARG A 355 12.29 -4.11 11.89
CA ARG A 355 13.00 -2.92 12.37
C ARG A 355 14.44 -2.95 11.83
N PRO A 356 14.67 -2.43 10.61
CA PRO A 356 15.98 -2.50 9.98
C PRO A 356 17.08 -1.80 10.78
N GLU A 357 16.75 -0.75 11.53
CA GLU A 357 17.66 0.01 12.40
C GLU A 357 18.31 -0.87 13.47
N ASP A 358 17.58 -1.87 13.98
CA ASP A 358 18.04 -2.82 15.00
C ASP A 358 18.54 -4.13 14.38
N GLY A 359 18.53 -4.26 13.05
CA GLY A 359 18.79 -5.52 12.34
C GLY A 359 17.70 -6.59 12.55
N ALA A 360 16.57 -6.24 13.17
CA ALA A 360 15.47 -7.16 13.46
C ALA A 360 14.53 -7.25 12.25
N LEU A 361 14.91 -8.06 11.27
CA LEU A 361 14.20 -8.17 9.98
C LEU A 361 13.18 -9.31 9.95
N VAL A 362 12.16 -9.19 9.10
CA VAL A 362 11.31 -10.31 8.67
C VAL A 362 11.91 -10.93 7.42
N GLN A 363 12.30 -12.22 7.46
CA GLN A 363 13.08 -12.82 6.38
C GLN A 363 12.58 -14.17 5.89
N ASN A 364 12.84 -14.48 4.61
CA ASN A 364 12.62 -15.79 3.99
C ASN A 364 11.16 -16.26 4.11
N VAL A 365 10.23 -15.36 3.75
CA VAL A 365 8.78 -15.61 3.74
C VAL A 365 8.26 -15.57 2.31
N VAL A 366 7.41 -16.53 1.94
CA VAL A 366 6.81 -16.59 0.60
C VAL A 366 5.28 -16.67 0.72
N PHE A 367 4.58 -15.81 -0.02
CA PHE A 367 3.15 -15.91 -0.27
C PHE A 367 2.94 -16.35 -1.72
N ARG A 368 2.22 -17.46 -1.93
CA ARG A 368 2.07 -18.05 -3.27
C ARG A 368 0.62 -18.38 -3.60
N ASN A 369 0.17 -17.92 -4.75
CA ASN A 369 -1.15 -18.23 -5.32
C ASN A 369 -2.32 -17.86 -4.38
N LEU A 370 -2.21 -16.74 -3.65
CA LEU A 370 -3.26 -16.24 -2.74
C LEU A 370 -3.96 -15.02 -3.34
N ALA A 371 -5.25 -14.82 -3.05
CA ALA A 371 -6.00 -13.64 -3.47
C ALA A 371 -6.44 -12.80 -2.27
N PHE A 372 -6.24 -11.48 -2.32
CA PHE A 372 -6.65 -10.54 -1.28
C PHE A 372 -7.56 -9.47 -1.86
N GLU A 373 -8.71 -9.23 -1.23
CA GLU A 373 -9.77 -8.40 -1.80
C GLU A 373 -10.51 -7.55 -0.75
N TYR A 374 -11.02 -6.40 -1.20
CA TYR A 374 -11.88 -5.49 -0.44
C TYR A 374 -11.17 -4.83 0.74
N SER A 375 -10.31 -3.85 0.43
CA SER A 375 -9.73 -2.98 1.45
C SER A 375 -10.37 -1.60 1.48
N GLN A 376 -10.26 -0.97 2.63
CA GLN A 376 -10.86 0.32 2.93
C GLN A 376 -9.86 1.46 2.74
N TYR A 377 -10.40 2.61 2.33
CA TYR A 377 -9.80 3.91 2.59
C TYR A 377 -10.92 4.87 3.01
N VAL A 378 -10.73 5.61 4.10
CA VAL A 378 -11.65 6.68 4.50
C VAL A 378 -10.87 7.98 4.46
N LEU A 379 -11.34 8.96 3.69
CA LEU A 379 -10.68 10.25 3.62
C LEU A 379 -10.65 10.90 5.02
N PRO A 380 -9.47 11.31 5.54
CA PRO A 380 -9.36 11.97 6.84
C PRO A 380 -10.18 13.27 6.93
N PRO A 381 -10.48 13.76 8.16
CA PRO A 381 -11.17 15.04 8.36
C PRO A 381 -10.46 16.26 7.73
N GLU A 382 -9.14 16.25 7.72
CA GLU A 382 -8.28 17.24 7.07
C GLU A 382 -8.19 17.04 5.55
N GLY A 383 -8.77 15.97 5.01
CA GLY A 383 -8.59 15.57 3.63
C GLY A 383 -7.24 14.93 3.36
N HIS A 384 -6.86 14.90 2.10
CA HIS A 384 -5.59 14.37 1.63
C HIS A 384 -5.15 15.11 0.36
N ALA A 385 -3.88 15.47 0.31
CA ALA A 385 -3.21 16.01 -0.87
C ALA A 385 -1.70 15.80 -0.71
N ASP A 386 -1.03 15.48 -1.80
CA ASP A 386 0.43 15.33 -1.85
C ASP A 386 1.04 16.36 -2.80
N GLY A 387 2.37 16.41 -2.86
CA GLY A 387 3.04 17.17 -3.93
C GLY A 387 3.02 16.44 -5.27
N GLN A 388 3.07 15.10 -5.21
CA GLN A 388 3.21 14.23 -6.38
C GLN A 388 2.93 12.76 -6.00
N ALA A 389 2.40 12.00 -6.96
CA ALA A 389 2.33 10.53 -6.94
C ALA A 389 1.49 9.89 -5.81
N GLU A 390 0.74 10.66 -5.03
CA GLU A 390 0.03 10.17 -3.83
C GLU A 390 1.03 9.40 -2.93
N VAL A 391 2.22 9.99 -2.79
CA VAL A 391 3.39 9.37 -2.17
C VAL A 391 3.17 8.99 -0.71
N THR A 392 2.27 9.67 0.01
CA THR A 392 1.97 9.35 1.41
C THR A 392 0.85 8.32 1.56
N ILE A 393 0.11 7.98 0.49
CA ILE A 393 -0.90 6.92 0.53
C ILE A 393 -0.24 5.55 0.76
N PRO A 394 -0.72 4.78 1.76
CA PRO A 394 -0.15 3.47 2.09
C PRO A 394 -0.55 2.41 1.05
N ALA A 395 -0.10 1.18 1.27
CA ALA A 395 -0.54 0.01 0.52
C ALA A 395 -1.25 -1.00 1.42
N VAL A 396 -2.04 -1.89 0.83
CA VAL A 396 -2.71 -2.98 1.56
C VAL A 396 -1.76 -4.09 1.97
N VAL A 397 -0.61 -4.19 1.31
CA VAL A 397 0.53 -5.02 1.72
C VAL A 397 1.71 -4.10 2.02
N MET A 398 2.10 -4.00 3.29
CA MET A 398 3.19 -3.12 3.74
C MET A 398 4.39 -3.95 4.20
N LEU A 399 5.58 -3.54 3.77
CA LEU A 399 6.83 -4.18 4.18
C LEU A 399 7.82 -3.13 4.69
N ASP A 400 8.25 -3.32 5.93
CA ASP A 400 9.41 -2.67 6.52
C ASP A 400 10.38 -3.73 7.06
N GLY A 401 11.69 -3.49 6.92
CA GLY A 401 12.73 -4.40 7.38
C GLY A 401 12.56 -5.84 6.87
N ALA A 402 12.20 -6.00 5.60
CA ALA A 402 11.96 -7.31 4.99
C ALA A 402 13.18 -7.78 4.17
N ARG A 403 13.55 -9.06 4.25
CA ARG A 403 14.61 -9.64 3.40
C ARG A 403 14.21 -10.96 2.77
N ASN A 404 14.43 -11.12 1.45
CA ASN A 404 14.07 -12.34 0.73
C ASN A 404 12.59 -12.73 0.95
N VAL A 405 11.71 -11.74 0.83
CA VAL A 405 10.26 -11.93 0.91
C VAL A 405 9.67 -11.93 -0.49
N ALA A 406 8.72 -12.82 -0.74
CA ALA A 406 8.17 -13.02 -2.08
C ALA A 406 6.64 -13.08 -2.10
N PHE A 407 6.07 -12.45 -3.13
CA PHE A 407 4.69 -12.63 -3.55
C PHE A 407 4.69 -13.21 -4.96
N GLU A 408 4.19 -14.44 -5.10
CA GLU A 408 4.31 -15.23 -6.34
C GLU A 408 2.92 -15.68 -6.82
N GLY A 409 2.47 -15.21 -7.97
CA GLY A 409 1.17 -15.61 -8.51
C GLY A 409 -0.04 -15.15 -7.69
N CYS A 410 0.14 -14.14 -6.85
CA CYS A 410 -0.92 -13.62 -5.99
C CYS A 410 -1.83 -12.63 -6.73
N GLU A 411 -3.03 -12.42 -6.17
CA GLU A 411 -3.97 -11.39 -6.63
C GLU A 411 -4.21 -10.38 -5.51
N ILE A 412 -4.19 -9.09 -5.85
CA ILE A 412 -4.56 -8.00 -4.94
C ILE A 412 -5.58 -7.14 -5.66
N LYS A 413 -6.83 -7.14 -5.19
CA LYS A 413 -7.92 -6.44 -5.88
C LYS A 413 -8.82 -5.65 -4.95
N HIS A 414 -9.62 -4.77 -5.54
CA HIS A 414 -10.70 -4.07 -4.83
C HIS A 414 -10.16 -3.32 -3.61
N THR A 415 -9.10 -2.53 -3.79
CA THR A 415 -8.42 -1.85 -2.68
C THR A 415 -8.83 -0.39 -2.58
N GLY A 416 -8.76 0.18 -1.39
CA GLY A 416 -8.88 1.63 -1.15
C GLY A 416 -7.58 2.40 -1.43
N THR A 417 -6.43 1.72 -1.37
CA THR A 417 -5.08 2.33 -1.43
C THR A 417 -4.18 1.60 -2.44
N TYR A 418 -2.85 1.72 -2.35
CA TYR A 418 -1.93 0.99 -3.21
C TYR A 418 -1.95 -0.53 -2.95
N GLY A 419 -1.51 -1.33 -3.92
CA GLY A 419 -1.45 -2.79 -3.80
C GLY A 419 -0.37 -3.29 -2.81
N ILE A 420 0.90 -2.95 -3.06
CA ILE A 420 2.03 -3.37 -2.22
C ILE A 420 3.09 -2.28 -2.12
N TRP A 421 3.73 -2.15 -0.96
CA TRP A 421 4.83 -1.22 -0.72
C TRP A 421 6.01 -1.91 -0.02
N PHE A 422 7.13 -2.01 -0.74
CA PHE A 422 8.45 -2.30 -0.17
C PHE A 422 9.05 -0.98 0.33
N ARG A 423 8.75 -0.60 1.57
CA ARG A 423 8.94 0.78 2.04
C ARG A 423 10.33 0.98 2.62
N HIS A 424 10.55 0.55 3.86
CA HIS A 424 11.74 0.89 4.63
C HIS A 424 12.67 -0.33 4.80
N GLY A 425 13.96 -0.20 4.50
CA GLY A 425 14.96 -1.26 4.71
C GLY A 425 14.66 -2.62 4.05
N CYS A 426 13.90 -2.66 2.95
CA CYS A 426 13.55 -3.89 2.26
C CYS A 426 14.68 -4.35 1.32
N GLN A 427 15.06 -5.63 1.34
CA GLN A 427 16.22 -6.15 0.59
C GLN A 427 15.92 -7.48 -0.10
N ALA A 428 16.27 -7.59 -1.39
CA ALA A 428 16.12 -8.83 -2.16
C ALA A 428 14.69 -9.41 -2.13
N CYS A 429 13.68 -8.55 -2.04
CA CYS A 429 12.28 -8.95 -2.07
C CYS A 429 11.74 -8.96 -3.51
N ARG A 430 10.67 -9.71 -3.75
CA ARG A 430 10.10 -9.86 -5.10
C ARG A 430 8.58 -9.89 -5.10
N ILE A 431 8.01 -9.30 -6.15
CA ILE A 431 6.62 -9.51 -6.56
C ILE A 431 6.61 -9.98 -8.00
N GLU A 432 6.08 -11.18 -8.22
CA GLU A 432 6.20 -11.85 -9.51
C GLU A 432 4.93 -12.57 -9.93
N LYS A 433 4.57 -12.42 -11.22
CA LYS A 433 3.42 -13.11 -11.82
C LYS A 433 2.10 -12.80 -11.10
N CYS A 434 2.03 -11.68 -10.41
CA CYS A 434 0.87 -11.25 -9.67
C CYS A 434 -0.08 -10.42 -10.55
N TRP A 435 -1.35 -10.42 -10.19
CA TRP A 435 -2.37 -9.57 -10.79
C TRP A 435 -2.92 -8.59 -9.77
N LEU A 436 -2.69 -7.30 -10.02
CA LEU A 436 -3.18 -6.20 -9.21
C LEU A 436 -4.23 -5.44 -10.03
N ASP A 437 -5.46 -5.36 -9.54
CA ASP A 437 -6.59 -4.81 -10.29
C ASP A 437 -7.55 -4.01 -9.42
N ASP A 438 -8.25 -3.04 -10.02
CA ASP A 438 -9.24 -2.20 -9.33
C ASP A 438 -8.69 -1.60 -8.02
N LEU A 439 -7.64 -0.78 -8.16
CA LEU A 439 -6.88 -0.24 -7.04
C LEU A 439 -7.28 1.22 -6.77
N GLY A 440 -7.50 1.55 -5.49
CA GLY A 440 -7.78 2.92 -5.08
C GLY A 440 -6.61 3.85 -5.40
N GLY A 441 -5.38 3.39 -5.14
CA GLY A 441 -4.12 4.00 -5.58
C GLY A 441 -3.46 3.22 -6.72
N GLY A 442 -2.14 3.08 -6.66
CA GLY A 442 -1.36 2.36 -7.67
C GLY A 442 -1.06 0.91 -7.31
N GLY A 443 -0.23 0.25 -8.11
CA GLY A 443 0.13 -1.16 -7.93
C GLY A 443 1.23 -1.37 -6.90
N VAL A 444 2.44 -0.98 -7.26
CA VAL A 444 3.67 -1.31 -6.50
C VAL A 444 4.41 -0.03 -6.13
N LYS A 445 4.80 0.11 -4.86
CA LYS A 445 5.71 1.15 -4.38
C LYS A 445 7.03 0.51 -3.92
N ILE A 446 8.15 1.13 -4.28
CA ILE A 446 9.50 0.67 -3.93
C ILE A 446 10.31 1.83 -3.35
N GLY A 447 10.81 1.67 -2.13
CA GLY A 447 11.53 2.72 -1.41
C GLY A 447 10.62 3.80 -0.86
N GLU A 448 11.22 4.86 -0.33
CA GLU A 448 10.52 5.96 0.34
C GLU A 448 10.64 7.28 -0.41
N GLY A 449 9.76 8.22 -0.07
CA GLY A 449 9.75 9.56 -0.62
C GLY A 449 10.80 10.48 0.02
N HIS A 450 10.64 11.77 -0.21
CA HIS A 450 11.51 12.79 0.37
C HIS A 450 11.37 12.87 1.90
N GLY A 451 12.42 13.38 2.57
CA GLY A 451 12.40 13.68 4.00
C GLY A 451 12.72 12.51 4.93
N VAL A 452 13.10 11.35 4.39
CA VAL A 452 13.53 10.19 5.19
C VAL A 452 15.05 10.14 5.30
N ASP A 453 15.57 9.88 6.50
CA ASP A 453 17.00 9.65 6.72
C ASP A 453 17.39 8.24 6.27
N LEU A 454 18.05 8.15 5.11
CA LEU A 454 18.51 6.91 4.50
C LEU A 454 20.04 6.80 4.48
N ASN A 455 20.73 7.52 5.37
CA ASN A 455 22.20 7.54 5.42
C ASN A 455 22.80 6.20 5.88
N LYS A 456 22.02 5.38 6.58
CA LYS A 456 22.47 4.07 7.06
C LYS A 456 22.11 2.97 6.05
N PRO A 457 23.03 2.05 5.69
CA PRO A 457 22.76 1.00 4.71
C PRO A 457 21.60 0.06 5.07
N GLU A 458 21.35 -0.17 6.36
CA GLU A 458 20.31 -1.07 6.85
C GLU A 458 18.88 -0.59 6.54
N VAL A 459 18.65 0.72 6.51
CA VAL A 459 17.34 1.32 6.22
C VAL A 459 17.09 1.54 4.73
N GLN A 460 18.10 1.30 3.88
CA GLN A 460 17.98 1.47 2.44
C GLN A 460 17.23 0.29 1.81
N THR A 461 16.11 0.60 1.16
CA THR A 461 15.42 -0.37 0.29
C THR A 461 16.19 -0.59 -1.00
N LYS A 462 16.44 -1.85 -1.36
CA LYS A 462 17.22 -2.22 -2.56
C LYS A 462 16.93 -3.63 -3.06
N GLU A 463 17.33 -3.90 -4.30
CA GLU A 463 17.24 -5.23 -4.91
C GLU A 463 15.81 -5.77 -4.95
N ILE A 464 14.84 -4.89 -5.22
CA ILE A 464 13.42 -5.25 -5.26
C ILE A 464 13.02 -5.61 -6.69
N VAL A 465 12.65 -6.87 -6.90
CA VAL A 465 12.24 -7.37 -8.21
C VAL A 465 10.72 -7.24 -8.39
N CYS A 466 10.28 -6.40 -9.33
CA CYS A 466 8.90 -6.35 -9.81
C CYS A 466 8.84 -6.88 -11.25
N ARG A 467 8.44 -8.15 -11.43
CA ARG A 467 8.57 -8.84 -12.72
C ARG A 467 7.30 -9.59 -13.14
N ASN A 468 6.94 -9.50 -14.42
CA ASN A 468 5.81 -10.25 -15.02
C ASN A 468 4.48 -10.06 -14.29
N ASN A 469 4.23 -8.90 -13.70
CA ASN A 469 2.97 -8.58 -13.05
C ASN A 469 2.01 -7.91 -14.04
N ILE A 470 0.71 -8.12 -13.86
CA ILE A 470 -0.34 -7.34 -14.51
C ILE A 470 -0.84 -6.32 -13.48
N ILE A 471 -0.64 -5.04 -13.75
CA ILE A 471 -1.16 -3.94 -12.94
C ILE A 471 -2.18 -3.19 -13.80
N HIS A 472 -3.45 -3.27 -13.44
CA HIS A 472 -4.55 -2.76 -14.22
C HIS A 472 -5.50 -1.93 -13.35
N ALA A 473 -6.14 -0.93 -13.96
CA ALA A 473 -7.20 -0.12 -13.37
C ALA A 473 -6.92 0.45 -11.95
N GLY A 474 -5.75 1.05 -11.76
CA GLY A 474 -5.43 1.86 -10.57
C GLY A 474 -5.93 3.30 -10.65
N GLY A 475 -5.68 4.07 -9.58
CA GLY A 475 -6.06 5.47 -9.46
C GLY A 475 -7.57 5.69 -9.38
N ARG A 476 -8.32 4.71 -8.85
CA ARG A 476 -9.79 4.77 -8.74
C ARG A 476 -10.27 5.80 -7.71
N ILE A 477 -9.44 6.12 -6.72
CA ILE A 477 -9.72 7.07 -5.63
C ILE A 477 -8.62 8.14 -5.60
N HIS A 478 -7.37 7.69 -5.63
CA HIS A 478 -6.15 8.48 -5.61
C HIS A 478 -5.67 8.67 -7.05
N HIS A 479 -6.26 9.64 -7.74
CA HIS A 479 -6.07 9.84 -9.17
C HIS A 479 -4.64 10.26 -9.54
N GLY A 480 -3.87 10.78 -8.58
CA GLY A 480 -2.45 11.12 -8.79
C GLY A 480 -1.49 9.92 -8.67
N ALA A 481 -2.01 8.73 -8.36
CA ALA A 481 -1.21 7.54 -8.08
C ALA A 481 -0.58 6.93 -9.33
N ILE A 482 0.49 6.16 -9.13
CA ILE A 482 1.32 5.59 -10.20
C ILE A 482 1.26 4.06 -10.17
N GLY A 483 1.18 3.41 -11.34
CA GLY A 483 1.14 1.94 -11.42
C GLY A 483 2.33 1.26 -10.72
N VAL A 484 3.55 1.71 -11.03
CA VAL A 484 4.78 1.35 -10.30
C VAL A 484 5.52 2.64 -9.92
N TRP A 485 5.61 2.92 -8.63
CA TRP A 485 6.32 4.07 -8.11
C TRP A 485 7.63 3.62 -7.45
N ILE A 486 8.74 4.25 -7.84
CA ILE A 486 10.07 3.97 -7.28
C ILE A 486 10.60 5.28 -6.69
N GLY A 487 10.72 5.30 -5.36
CA GLY A 487 11.35 6.38 -4.59
C GLY A 487 12.84 6.12 -4.37
N HIS A 488 13.34 6.50 -3.20
CA HIS A 488 14.71 6.24 -2.78
C HIS A 488 14.95 4.75 -2.57
N SER A 489 15.48 4.09 -3.61
CA SER A 489 15.89 2.70 -3.60
C SER A 489 16.96 2.43 -4.66
N GLY A 490 17.75 1.37 -4.50
CA GLY A 490 18.85 1.03 -5.41
C GLY A 490 18.80 -0.41 -5.92
N TYR A 491 19.44 -0.66 -7.07
CA TYR A 491 19.66 -2.01 -7.61
C TYR A 491 18.39 -2.86 -7.85
N ASN A 492 17.24 -2.23 -8.14
CA ASN A 492 15.96 -2.92 -8.38
C ASN A 492 15.88 -3.61 -9.74
#